data_AF-A0A1Y1ZZC4-F1
#
_entry.id   AF-A0A1Y1ZZC4-F1
#
_cell.length_a   1.000
_cell.length_b   1.000
_cell.length_c   1.000
_cell.angle_alpha   90.00
_cell.angle_beta   90.00
_cell.angle_gamma   90.00
#
_symmetry.space_group_name_H-M   'P 1'
#
loop_
_entity.id
_entity.type
_entity.pdbx_description
1 polymer ?
#
loop_
_entity_poly.entity_id
_entity_poly.type
_entity_poly.pdbx_seq_one_letter_code
_entity_poly.pdbx_strand_id
1 'polypeptide(L)'
;MSRPSEHPHLTPQFCFNQTALRDFLRISRSSIDDSITQNLNALLTPAKDGFDPSSTSVRQIQSVSKRAIPIDSCRAFQDRVLFPSWKIRSDVLDYCAGVATSPDPDDPDSVLRQVEDSRARERYVNERLDPYSDRYFPREARTESLAVLMRNERAVEKIIRSRSWSLVGERCSPSSDSAEEAFDKWRVRQPRP
;
A
#
# COMPACT_ATOMS: atom_id res chain seq x y z
N MET A 1 12.36 15.62 15.90
CA MET A 1 11.04 15.87 15.30
C MET A 1 11.16 15.64 13.81
N SER A 2 10.55 14.58 13.29
CA SER A 2 10.50 14.26 11.86
C SER A 2 9.59 15.29 11.17
N ARG A 3 10.11 16.02 10.18
CA ARG A 3 9.30 16.89 9.33
C ARG A 3 8.24 16.04 8.61
N PRO A 4 7.01 16.53 8.42
CA PRO A 4 6.08 15.88 7.50
C PRO A 4 6.76 15.85 6.13
N SER A 5 6.92 14.64 5.58
CA SER A 5 7.48 14.44 4.25
C SER A 5 6.70 15.28 3.25
N GLU A 6 7.37 16.20 2.55
CA GLU A 6 6.82 16.93 1.41
C GLU A 6 6.16 15.93 0.46
N HIS A 7 4.97 16.26 -0.02
CA HIS A 7 4.24 15.38 -0.93
C HIS A 7 5.14 15.09 -2.13
N PRO A 8 5.46 13.82 -2.41
CA PRO A 8 6.34 13.50 -3.52
C PRO A 8 5.72 14.08 -4.78
N HIS A 9 6.46 14.94 -5.50
CA HIS A 9 6.05 15.37 -6.82
C HIS A 9 6.00 14.14 -7.71
N LEU A 10 4.78 13.63 -7.92
CA LEU A 10 4.57 12.42 -8.71
C LEU A 10 4.89 12.73 -10.17
N THR A 11 5.83 11.95 -10.71
CA THR A 11 6.24 12.04 -12.12
C THR A 11 6.02 10.69 -12.79
N PRO A 12 5.79 10.64 -14.12
CA PRO A 12 5.66 9.36 -14.82
C PRO A 12 6.92 8.50 -14.70
N GLN A 13 8.10 9.13 -14.64
CA GLN A 13 9.39 8.47 -14.45
C GLN A 13 9.45 7.65 -13.16
N PHE A 14 8.84 8.16 -12.07
CA PHE A 14 8.74 7.41 -10.82
C PHE A 14 7.93 6.12 -10.98
N CYS A 15 6.81 6.17 -11.72
CA CYS A 15 5.97 4.99 -11.93
C CYS A 15 6.65 3.91 -12.77
N PHE A 16 7.44 4.31 -13.78
CA PHE A 16 8.18 3.36 -14.61
C PHE A 16 9.40 2.75 -13.92
N ASN A 17 9.94 3.40 -12.89
CA ASN A 17 10.92 2.79 -12.00
C ASN A 17 10.22 1.87 -11.00
N GLN A 18 9.93 0.64 -11.44
CA GLN A 18 9.21 -0.35 -10.61
C GLN A 18 9.90 -0.65 -9.28
N THR A 19 11.23 -0.60 -9.22
CA THR A 19 12.00 -0.80 -7.99
C THR A 19 11.71 0.32 -6.99
N ALA A 20 11.86 1.57 -7.43
CA ALA A 20 11.59 2.74 -6.58
C ALA A 20 10.13 2.77 -6.09
N LEU A 21 9.18 2.41 -6.96
CA LEU A 21 7.76 2.35 -6.62
C LEU A 21 7.47 1.27 -5.57
N ARG A 22 7.99 0.06 -5.75
CA ARG A 22 7.82 -1.04 -4.77
C ARG A 22 8.51 -0.72 -3.46
N ASP A 23 9.69 -0.10 -3.50
CA ASP A 23 10.43 0.31 -2.30
C ASP A 23 9.69 1.38 -1.52
N PHE A 24 9.13 2.37 -2.20
CA PHE A 24 8.27 3.38 -1.59
C PHE A 24 7.09 2.73 -0.85
N LEU A 25 6.35 1.84 -1.53
CA LEU A 25 5.19 1.16 -0.93
C LEU A 25 5.63 0.30 0.27
N ARG A 26 6.71 -0.46 0.13
CA ARG A 26 7.28 -1.30 1.19
C ARG A 26 7.67 -0.47 2.42
N ILE A 27 8.43 0.61 2.23
CA ILE A 27 8.88 1.48 3.33
C ILE A 27 7.67 2.12 4.01
N SER A 28 6.73 2.66 3.23
CA SER A 28 5.50 3.25 3.76
C SER A 28 4.71 2.27 4.62
N ARG A 29 4.50 1.04 4.14
CA ARG A 29 3.83 -0.04 4.89
C ARG A 29 4.57 -0.42 6.16
N SER A 30 5.89 -0.59 6.08
CA SER A 30 6.71 -0.96 7.24
C SER A 30 6.67 0.08 8.36
N SER A 31 6.60 1.36 7.99
CA SER A 31 6.62 2.47 8.94
C SER A 31 5.34 2.61 9.76
N ILE A 32 4.19 2.18 9.24
CA ILE A 32 2.88 2.37 9.87
C ILE A 32 2.16 1.04 10.13
N ASP A 33 1.92 0.26 9.06
CA ASP A 33 1.04 -0.91 9.09
C ASP A 33 1.74 -2.16 9.66
N ASP A 34 2.96 -2.48 9.23
CA ASP A 34 3.67 -3.66 9.77
C ASP A 34 4.04 -3.46 11.25
N SER A 35 4.28 -2.20 11.63
CA SER A 35 4.55 -1.77 13.00
C SER A 35 3.31 -1.30 13.75
N ILE A 36 2.09 -1.56 13.26
CA ILE A 36 0.84 -1.03 13.83
C ILE A 36 0.68 -1.37 15.31
N THR A 37 1.02 -2.60 15.73
CA THR A 37 0.96 -3.02 17.13
C THR A 37 1.92 -2.20 18.00
N GLN A 38 3.12 -1.89 17.50
CA GLN A 38 4.09 -1.06 18.21
C GLN A 38 3.60 0.38 18.32
N ASN A 39 3.07 0.93 17.21
CA ASN A 39 2.49 2.26 17.16
C ASN A 39 1.31 2.40 18.15
N LEU A 40 0.42 1.41 18.22
CA LEU A 40 -0.70 1.37 19.16
C LEU A 40 -0.24 1.23 20.62
N ASN A 41 0.76 0.38 20.88
CA ASN A 41 1.33 0.25 22.22
C ASN A 41 2.01 1.54 22.69
N ALA A 42 2.60 2.33 21.78
CA ALA A 42 3.20 3.62 22.11
C ALA A 42 2.17 4.69 22.51
N LEU A 43 0.89 4.52 22.15
CA LEU A 43 -0.20 5.37 22.63
C LEU A 43 -0.55 5.12 24.09
N LEU A 44 -0.17 3.96 24.64
CA LEU A 44 -0.28 3.71 26.07
C LEU A 44 0.86 4.45 26.76
N THR A 45 0.52 5.40 27.63
CA THR A 45 1.49 6.11 28.47
C THR A 45 1.32 5.68 29.93
N PRO A 46 1.98 4.59 30.39
CA PRO A 46 1.85 4.11 31.77
C PRO A 46 2.26 5.17 32.80
N ALA A 47 3.15 6.09 32.44
CA ALA A 47 3.66 7.12 33.33
C ALA A 47 2.60 8.14 33.78
N LYS A 48 1.46 8.26 33.09
CA LYS A 48 0.38 9.16 33.52
C LYS A 48 -0.32 8.68 34.79
N ASP A 49 -0.37 7.37 35.01
CA ASP A 49 -1.09 6.78 36.15
C ASP A 49 -0.22 6.64 37.41
N GLY A 50 1.07 7.03 37.33
CA GLY A 50 2.03 6.87 38.43
C GLY A 50 2.45 5.40 38.65
N PHE A 51 3.50 5.20 39.43
CA PHE A 51 3.91 3.86 39.86
C PHE A 51 3.19 3.49 41.15
N ASP A 52 2.33 2.47 41.11
CA ASP A 52 1.70 1.90 42.30
C ASP A 52 2.54 0.68 42.78
N PRO A 53 3.19 0.74 43.96
CA PRO A 53 3.97 -0.37 44.50
C PRO A 53 3.11 -1.62 44.82
N SER A 54 1.78 -1.47 44.92
CA SER A 54 0.87 -2.62 45.06
C SER A 54 0.75 -3.42 43.75
N SER A 55 1.07 -2.82 42.59
CA SER A 55 0.99 -3.47 41.27
C SER A 55 1.99 -4.61 41.07
N THR A 56 3.07 -4.65 41.86
CA THR A 56 4.07 -5.73 41.86
C THR A 56 3.76 -6.87 42.82
N SER A 57 2.77 -6.71 43.70
CA SER A 57 2.44 -7.70 44.75
C SER A 57 1.75 -8.96 44.20
N VAL A 58 1.12 -8.86 43.03
CA VAL A 58 0.47 -9.98 42.36
C VAL A 58 1.04 -10.12 40.96
N ARG A 59 1.52 -11.33 40.63
CA ARG A 59 1.92 -11.66 39.26
C ARG A 59 0.67 -11.56 38.37
N GLN A 60 0.47 -10.44 37.69
CA GLN A 60 -0.62 -10.28 36.73
C GLN A 60 -0.35 -11.20 35.53
N ILE A 61 -0.86 -12.42 35.61
CA ILE A 61 -0.95 -13.38 34.49
C ILE A 61 -2.10 -12.98 33.54
N GLN A 62 -2.94 -12.02 33.96
CA GLN A 62 -4.01 -11.48 33.14
C GLN A 62 -3.42 -10.59 32.03
N SER A 63 -3.73 -10.99 30.80
CA SER A 63 -3.19 -10.47 29.56
C SER A 63 -2.99 -8.95 29.54
N VAL A 64 -1.78 -8.54 29.18
CA VAL A 64 -1.41 -7.17 28.76
C VAL A 64 -2.30 -6.66 27.59
N SER A 65 -3.20 -7.50 27.05
CA SER A 65 -4.12 -7.19 25.96
C SER A 65 -5.34 -6.34 26.34
N LYS A 66 -5.53 -5.95 27.60
CA LYS A 66 -6.77 -5.25 28.05
C LYS A 66 -6.60 -3.82 28.55
N ARG A 67 -5.42 -3.19 28.43
CA ARG A 67 -5.36 -1.74 28.59
C ARG A 67 -5.94 -1.10 27.32
N ALA A 68 -7.23 -0.77 27.39
CA ALA A 68 -7.92 -0.03 26.35
C ALA A 68 -7.19 1.29 26.12
N ILE A 69 -6.82 1.56 24.87
CA ILE A 69 -6.19 2.83 24.52
C ILE A 69 -7.26 3.92 24.66
N PRO A 70 -6.93 5.10 25.24
CA PRO A 70 -7.88 6.20 25.32
C PRO A 70 -8.45 6.55 23.93
N ILE A 71 -9.77 6.65 23.84
CA ILE A 71 -10.48 6.84 22.56
C ILE A 71 -9.97 8.06 21.78
N ASP A 72 -9.62 9.15 22.47
CA ASP A 72 -9.11 10.37 21.84
C ASP A 72 -7.71 10.18 21.25
N SER A 73 -6.86 9.38 21.91
CA SER A 73 -5.52 9.06 21.40
C SER A 73 -5.60 8.16 20.18
N CYS A 74 -6.52 7.21 20.18
CA CYS A 74 -6.83 6.38 19.02
C CYS A 74 -7.35 7.19 17.84
N ARG A 75 -8.34 8.06 18.06
CA ARG A 75 -8.88 8.94 17.01
C ARG A 75 -7.79 9.86 16.45
N ALA A 76 -6.98 10.47 17.31
CA ALA A 76 -5.86 11.31 16.88
C ALA A 76 -4.83 10.53 16.04
N PHE A 77 -4.51 9.30 16.42
CA PHE A 77 -3.63 8.43 15.64
C PHE A 77 -4.24 8.07 14.27
N GLN A 78 -5.52 7.69 14.24
CA GLN A 78 -6.23 7.38 13.00
C GLN A 78 -6.22 8.59 12.05
N ASP A 79 -6.65 9.75 12.54
CA ASP A 79 -6.85 10.95 11.72
C ASP A 79 -5.55 11.62 11.27
N ARG A 80 -4.48 11.55 12.08
CA ARG A 80 -3.23 12.28 11.83
C ARG A 80 -2.09 11.42 11.32
N VAL A 81 -2.18 10.09 11.46
CA VAL A 81 -1.09 9.17 11.09
C VAL A 81 -1.58 8.12 10.11
N LEU A 82 -2.54 7.28 10.53
CA LEU A 82 -2.99 6.13 9.74
C LEU A 82 -3.62 6.56 8.41
N PHE A 83 -4.70 7.32 8.44
CA PHE A 83 -5.41 7.70 7.22
C PHE A 83 -4.59 8.60 6.28
N PRO A 84 -3.81 9.59 6.75
CA PRO A 84 -2.90 10.32 5.89
C PRO A 84 -1.89 9.42 5.15
N SER A 85 -1.31 8.42 5.83
CA SER A 85 -0.40 7.47 5.18
C SER A 85 -1.09 6.63 4.10
N TRP A 86 -2.31 6.15 4.37
CA TRP A 86 -3.12 5.41 3.40
C TRP A 86 -3.53 6.29 2.21
N LYS A 87 -3.77 7.58 2.44
CA LYS A 87 -4.04 8.57 1.39
C LYS A 87 -2.84 8.72 0.47
N ILE A 88 -1.64 8.95 1.03
CA ILE A 88 -0.42 9.09 0.23
C ILE A 88 -0.19 7.86 -0.64
N ARG A 89 -0.37 6.65 -0.11
CA ARG A 89 -0.26 5.42 -0.91
C ARG A 89 -1.35 5.30 -1.97
N SER A 90 -2.60 5.65 -1.65
CA SER A 90 -3.69 5.69 -2.64
C SER A 90 -3.38 6.64 -3.78
N ASP A 91 -2.93 7.85 -3.46
CA ASP A 91 -2.63 8.90 -4.45
C ASP A 91 -1.52 8.44 -5.41
N VAL A 92 -0.48 7.76 -4.89
CA VAL A 92 0.58 7.14 -5.71
C VAL A 92 0.04 6.03 -6.62
N LEU A 93 -0.75 5.10 -6.07
CA LEU A 93 -1.32 3.98 -6.83
C LEU A 93 -2.28 4.48 -7.92
N ASP A 94 -3.08 5.50 -7.62
CA ASP A 94 -4.04 6.07 -8.56
C ASP A 94 -3.35 6.86 -9.67
N TYR A 95 -2.32 7.64 -9.32
CA TYR A 95 -1.49 8.34 -10.30
C TYR A 95 -0.79 7.35 -11.25
N CYS A 96 -0.10 6.34 -10.71
CA CYS A 96 0.61 5.36 -11.53
C CYS A 96 -0.34 4.47 -12.35
N ALA A 97 -1.56 4.20 -11.85
CA ALA A 97 -2.59 3.56 -12.67
C ALA A 97 -3.03 4.43 -13.85
N GLY A 98 -3.14 5.76 -13.65
CA GLY A 98 -3.38 6.71 -14.74
C GLY A 98 -2.28 6.69 -15.80
N VAL A 99 -1.01 6.74 -15.35
CA VAL A 99 0.17 6.64 -16.23
C VAL A 99 0.16 5.32 -17.02
N ALA A 100 -0.21 4.20 -16.38
CA ALA A 100 -0.28 2.90 -17.04
C ALA A 100 -1.32 2.82 -18.17
N THR A 101 -2.34 3.68 -18.15
CA THR A 101 -3.37 3.76 -19.22
C THR A 101 -3.05 4.79 -20.29
N SER A 102 -2.04 5.64 -20.08
CA SER A 102 -1.62 6.67 -21.04
C SER A 102 -0.61 6.11 -22.05
N PRO A 103 -0.61 6.58 -23.30
CA PRO A 103 0.39 6.20 -24.29
C PRO A 103 1.78 6.67 -23.85
N ASP A 104 2.78 5.80 -24.00
CA ASP A 104 4.18 6.04 -23.63
C ASP A 104 5.03 6.22 -24.90
N PRO A 105 5.25 7.46 -25.36
CA PRO A 105 6.03 7.72 -26.57
C PRO A 105 7.54 7.45 -26.38
N ASP A 106 7.99 7.42 -25.13
CA ASP A 106 9.40 7.25 -24.75
C ASP A 106 9.72 5.79 -24.36
N ASP A 107 8.93 4.83 -24.85
CA ASP A 107 9.16 3.40 -24.65
C ASP A 107 10.36 2.94 -25.52
N PRO A 108 11.52 2.59 -24.91
CA PRO A 108 12.72 2.22 -25.66
C PRO A 108 12.55 0.91 -26.43
N ASP A 109 11.65 0.03 -25.98
CA ASP A 109 11.42 -1.28 -26.57
C ASP A 109 10.30 -1.26 -27.63
N SER A 110 9.68 -0.11 -27.88
CA SER A 110 8.58 0.03 -28.84
C SER A 110 8.95 -0.42 -30.25
N VAL A 111 10.11 0.01 -30.76
CA VAL A 111 10.59 -0.35 -32.10
C VAL A 111 10.98 -1.82 -32.17
N LEU A 112 11.70 -2.32 -31.16
CA LEU A 112 12.11 -3.72 -31.11
C LEU A 112 10.90 -4.66 -31.09
N ARG A 113 9.89 -4.34 -30.29
CA ARG A 113 8.64 -5.08 -30.21
C ARG A 113 7.91 -5.12 -31.54
N GLN A 114 7.80 -3.98 -32.24
CA GLN A 114 7.17 -3.92 -33.56
C GLN A 114 7.88 -4.82 -34.59
N VAL A 115 9.22 -4.85 -34.57
CA VAL A 115 10.02 -5.69 -35.46
C VAL A 115 9.88 -7.19 -35.11
N GLU A 116 9.85 -7.53 -33.82
CA GLU A 116 9.61 -8.91 -33.37
C GLU A 116 8.21 -9.38 -33.75
N ASP A 117 7.19 -8.54 -33.53
CA ASP A 117 5.79 -8.82 -33.87
C ASP A 117 5.60 -8.98 -35.39
N SER A 118 6.25 -8.15 -36.20
CA SER A 118 6.19 -8.29 -37.66
C SER A 118 6.84 -9.59 -38.13
N ARG A 119 8.01 -9.94 -37.59
CA ARG A 119 8.69 -11.22 -37.89
C ARG A 119 7.87 -12.42 -37.46
N ALA A 120 7.25 -12.37 -36.29
CA ALA A 120 6.39 -13.43 -35.80
C ALA A 120 5.17 -13.61 -36.70
N ARG A 121 4.59 -12.51 -37.19
CA ARG A 121 3.45 -12.54 -38.13
C ARG A 121 3.80 -13.11 -39.49
N GLU A 122 5.02 -12.89 -39.97
CA GLU A 122 5.53 -13.44 -41.24
C GLU A 122 5.97 -14.90 -41.13
N ARG A 123 6.14 -15.43 -39.90
CA ARG A 123 6.59 -16.80 -39.66
C ARG A 123 5.50 -17.80 -40.04
N TYR A 124 5.79 -18.65 -41.02
CA TYR A 124 4.95 -19.80 -41.36
C TYR A 124 5.46 -21.05 -40.61
N VAL A 125 4.62 -21.62 -39.74
CA VAL A 125 4.94 -22.80 -38.93
C VAL A 125 4.18 -24.02 -39.46
N ASN A 126 4.90 -25.11 -39.74
CA ASN A 126 4.28 -26.39 -40.09
C ASN A 126 4.17 -27.26 -38.82
N GLU A 127 3.00 -27.24 -38.20
CA GLU A 127 2.68 -27.97 -36.96
C GLU A 127 2.92 -29.49 -37.08
N ARG A 128 2.94 -30.05 -38.31
CA ARG A 128 3.19 -31.48 -38.54
C ARG A 128 4.65 -31.87 -38.37
N LEU A 129 5.59 -30.95 -38.60
CA LEU A 129 7.02 -31.18 -38.38
C LEU A 129 7.46 -30.78 -36.97
N ASP A 130 6.88 -29.73 -36.40
CA ASP A 130 7.20 -29.27 -35.05
C ASP A 130 5.99 -28.65 -34.33
N PRO A 131 5.28 -29.44 -33.49
CA PRO A 131 4.11 -28.98 -32.72
C PRO A 131 4.39 -27.90 -31.67
N TYR A 132 5.66 -27.59 -31.35
CA TYR A 132 6.01 -26.62 -30.30
C TYR A 132 6.56 -25.30 -30.85
N SER A 133 6.83 -25.23 -32.14
CA SER A 133 7.42 -24.06 -32.79
C SER A 133 6.48 -22.86 -32.96
N ASP A 134 5.17 -23.04 -32.76
CA ASP A 134 4.13 -22.00 -32.92
C ASP A 134 4.07 -21.00 -31.75
N ARG A 135 4.73 -21.27 -30.62
CA ARG A 135 4.65 -20.39 -29.45
C ARG A 135 5.47 -19.12 -29.67
N TYR A 136 4.77 -18.02 -29.96
CA TYR A 136 5.30 -16.66 -29.87
C TYR A 136 4.72 -15.97 -28.62
N PHE A 137 5.60 -15.39 -27.80
CA PHE A 137 5.22 -14.56 -26.66
C PHE A 137 5.64 -13.12 -26.94
N PRO A 138 4.69 -12.23 -27.27
CA PRO A 138 4.99 -10.82 -27.48
C PRO A 138 5.64 -10.23 -26.24
N ARG A 139 6.63 -9.35 -26.43
CA ARG A 139 7.15 -8.55 -25.32
C ARG A 139 6.09 -7.56 -24.87
N GLU A 140 5.75 -7.60 -23.59
CA GLU A 140 4.76 -6.68 -23.01
C GLU A 140 5.21 -5.22 -23.12
N ALA A 141 4.25 -4.31 -23.25
CA ALA A 141 4.53 -2.88 -23.15
C ALA A 141 4.95 -2.49 -21.73
N ARG A 142 5.82 -1.49 -21.61
CA ARG A 142 6.20 -0.96 -20.29
C ARG A 142 4.96 -0.50 -19.50
N THR A 143 3.99 0.12 -20.17
CA THR A 143 2.69 0.51 -19.60
C THR A 143 1.82 -0.68 -19.21
N GLU A 144 1.83 -1.77 -19.99
CA GLU A 144 1.10 -3.00 -19.68
C GLU A 144 1.67 -3.69 -18.43
N SER A 145 3.00 -3.83 -18.36
CA SER A 145 3.68 -4.36 -17.18
C SER A 145 3.39 -3.52 -15.92
N LEU A 146 3.35 -2.19 -16.07
CA LEU A 146 2.97 -1.27 -15.00
C LEU A 146 1.49 -1.46 -14.61
N ALA A 147 0.58 -1.65 -15.56
CA ALA A 147 -0.83 -1.88 -15.28
C ALA A 147 -1.05 -3.17 -14.47
N VAL A 148 -0.33 -4.24 -14.81
CA VAL A 148 -0.32 -5.49 -14.03
C VAL A 148 0.17 -5.22 -12.61
N LEU A 149 1.29 -4.50 -12.48
CA LEU A 149 1.85 -4.15 -11.17
C LEU A 149 0.85 -3.34 -10.32
N MET A 150 0.18 -2.34 -10.90
CA MET A 150 -0.80 -1.52 -10.19
C MET A 150 -2.03 -2.31 -9.72
N ARG A 151 -2.49 -3.29 -10.50
CA ARG A 151 -3.57 -4.19 -10.06
C ARG A 151 -3.14 -5.02 -8.85
N ASN A 152 -1.94 -5.57 -8.89
CA ASN A 152 -1.39 -6.36 -7.79
C ASN A 152 -1.19 -5.51 -6.53
N GLU A 153 -0.58 -4.34 -6.65
CA GLU A 153 -0.34 -3.45 -5.50
C GLU A 153 -1.63 -2.91 -4.89
N ARG A 154 -2.68 -2.66 -5.68
CA ARG A 154 -4.01 -2.31 -5.16
C ARG A 154 -4.63 -3.46 -4.36
N ALA A 155 -4.50 -4.71 -4.83
CA ALA A 155 -4.98 -5.88 -4.10
C ALA A 155 -4.23 -6.07 -2.78
N VAL A 156 -2.90 -5.93 -2.81
CA VAL A 156 -2.05 -5.98 -1.60
C VAL A 156 -2.44 -4.87 -0.62
N GLU A 157 -2.60 -3.64 -1.11
CA GLU A 157 -2.99 -2.50 -0.29
C GLU A 157 -4.33 -2.72 0.42
N LYS A 158 -5.32 -3.32 -0.28
CA LYS A 158 -6.61 -3.69 0.31
C LYS A 158 -6.44 -4.68 1.48
N ILE A 159 -5.63 -5.72 1.29
CA ILE A 159 -5.34 -6.72 2.33
C ILE A 159 -4.67 -6.06 3.53
N ILE A 160 -3.70 -5.18 3.30
CA ILE A 160 -2.97 -4.49 4.36
C ILE A 160 -3.90 -3.61 5.17
N ARG A 161 -4.73 -2.78 4.52
CA ARG A 161 -5.70 -1.91 5.20
C ARG A 161 -6.68 -2.71 6.05
N SER A 162 -7.22 -3.80 5.50
CA SER A 162 -8.13 -4.69 6.25
C SER A 162 -7.46 -5.27 7.51
N ARG A 163 -6.22 -5.76 7.39
CA ARG A 163 -5.46 -6.32 8.52
C ARG A 163 -5.13 -5.25 9.57
N SER A 164 -4.58 -4.12 9.15
CA SER A 164 -4.26 -3.00 10.04
C SER A 164 -5.50 -2.49 10.76
N TRP A 165 -6.63 -2.37 10.05
CA TRP A 165 -7.89 -1.93 10.63
C TRP A 165 -8.45 -2.93 11.65
N SER A 166 -8.34 -4.23 11.38
CA SER A 166 -8.71 -5.26 12.36
C SER A 166 -7.98 -5.08 13.69
N LEU A 167 -6.66 -4.89 13.63
CA LEU A 167 -5.84 -4.68 14.83
C LEU A 167 -6.15 -3.35 15.54
N VAL A 168 -6.44 -2.30 14.78
CA VAL A 168 -6.91 -1.03 15.35
C VAL A 168 -8.27 -1.21 16.03
N GLY A 169 -9.22 -1.91 15.41
CA GLY A 169 -10.54 -2.17 15.98
C GLY A 169 -10.49 -2.98 17.29
N GLU A 170 -9.56 -3.94 17.39
CA GLU A 170 -9.34 -4.71 18.63
C GLU A 170 -8.85 -3.84 19.80
N ARG A 171 -8.10 -2.77 19.53
CA ARG A 171 -7.40 -1.97 20.57
C ARG A 171 -8.03 -0.61 20.85
N CYS A 172 -8.66 0.00 19.84
CA CYS A 172 -9.19 1.36 19.85
C CYS A 172 -10.72 1.46 19.98
N SER A 173 -11.40 0.33 20.20
CA SER A 173 -12.85 0.10 20.19
C SER A 173 -13.32 -0.53 18.87
N PRO A 174 -14.21 -1.55 18.93
CA PRO A 174 -14.77 -2.16 17.74
C PRO A 174 -15.64 -1.13 17.00
N SER A 175 -15.19 -0.69 15.83
CA SER A 175 -16.05 -0.06 14.83
C SER A 175 -16.69 -1.15 13.97
N SER A 176 -17.97 -1.02 13.65
CA SER A 176 -18.62 -1.87 12.65
C SER A 176 -18.14 -1.58 11.22
N ASP A 177 -17.50 -0.44 11.01
CA ASP A 177 -17.07 0.04 9.70
C ASP A 177 -15.93 -0.81 9.15
N SER A 178 -15.98 -1.08 7.84
CA SER A 178 -14.84 -1.64 7.11
C SER A 178 -13.68 -0.64 7.03
N ALA A 179 -12.48 -1.12 6.71
CA ALA A 179 -11.29 -0.26 6.59
C ALA A 179 -11.49 0.81 5.52
N GLU A 180 -12.12 0.43 4.40
CA GLU A 180 -12.47 1.29 3.29
C GLU A 180 -13.53 2.33 3.68
N GLU A 181 -14.60 1.92 4.36
CA GLU A 181 -15.63 2.85 4.82
C GLU A 181 -15.08 3.88 5.82
N ALA A 182 -14.27 3.44 6.78
CA ALA A 182 -13.64 4.33 7.75
C ALA A 182 -12.73 5.35 7.06
N PHE A 183 -11.94 4.88 6.09
CA PHE A 183 -11.06 5.73 5.29
C PHE A 183 -11.83 6.72 4.42
N ASP A 184 -12.91 6.30 3.76
CA ASP A 184 -13.73 7.17 2.92
C ASP A 184 -14.49 8.21 3.76
N LYS A 185 -15.02 7.83 4.93
CA LYS A 185 -15.59 8.78 5.90
C LYS A 185 -14.57 9.84 6.32
N TRP A 186 -13.32 9.45 6.55
CA TRP A 186 -12.24 10.39 6.85
C TRP A 186 -11.95 11.31 5.65
N ARG A 187 -11.86 10.77 4.43
CA ARG A 187 -11.61 11.55 3.20
C ARG A 187 -12.66 12.63 2.96
N VAL A 188 -13.94 12.32 3.19
CA VAL A 188 -15.05 13.28 3.02
C VAL A 188 -14.97 14.43 4.02
N ARG A 189 -14.42 14.19 5.22
CA ARG A 189 -14.26 15.22 6.26
C ARG A 189 -13.05 16.12 6.04
N GLN A 190 -12.09 15.69 5.23
CA GLN A 190 -10.92 16.52 4.95
C GLN A 190 -11.32 17.69 4.04
N PRO A 191 -10.86 18.92 4.34
CA PRO A 191 -11.06 20.04 3.44
C PRO A 191 -10.41 19.69 2.09
N ARG A 192 -11.15 19.94 1.00
CA ARG A 192 -10.56 19.89 -0.34
C ARG A 192 -9.47 20.97 -0.38
N PRO A 193 -8.26 20.64 -0.87
CA PRO A 193 -7.22 21.64 -1.08
C PRO A 193 -7.68 22.73 -2.05
#